data_AF-G3GUH9-F1
#
_entry.id   AF-G3GUH9-F1
#
_cell.length_a   1.000
_cell.length_b   1.000
_cell.length_c   1.000
_cell.angle_alpha   90.00
_cell.angle_beta   90.00
_cell.angle_gamma   90.00
#
_symmetry.space_group_name_H-M   'P 1'
#
loop_
_entity.id
_entity.type
_entity.pdbx_description
1 polymer ?
#
loop_
_entity_poly.entity_id
_entity_poly.type
_entity_poly.pdbx_seq_one_letter_code
_entity_poly.pdbx_strand_id
1 'polypeptide(L)'
;MDTSKVYLNLKASRSPEPQRASPPCLPPVCINKYFSCSRDWLLHRDKCIHFSQDSHIWKRGLADCATKGATFLLIRDQEELVSSRLQITGEAKKDSCAAVSKNKVFSDACASHNMWICQKEPKLVSETVCNDS
;
A
#
# COMPACT_ATOMS: atom_id res chain seq x y z
N MET A 1 -24.19 -11.49 -1.57
CA MET A 1 -23.24 -11.96 -2.61
C MET A 1 -22.75 -10.73 -3.32
N ASP A 2 -21.69 -10.10 -2.80
CA ASP A 2 -20.87 -9.14 -3.54
C ASP A 2 -19.56 -9.06 -2.78
N THR A 3 -18.50 -9.65 -3.32
CA THR A 3 -17.18 -9.59 -2.70
C THR A 3 -16.20 -9.12 -3.75
N SER A 4 -16.19 -7.81 -3.96
CA SER A 4 -15.19 -7.08 -4.73
C SER A 4 -13.78 -7.59 -4.41
N LYS A 5 -13.18 -8.27 -5.38
CA LYS A 5 -11.80 -8.72 -5.35
C LYS A 5 -10.90 -7.57 -5.75
N VAL A 6 -9.81 -7.39 -5.03
CA VAL A 6 -8.83 -6.33 -5.32
C VAL A 6 -7.44 -6.92 -5.39
N TYR A 7 -6.65 -6.46 -6.34
CA TYR A 7 -5.33 -7.02 -6.60
C TYR A 7 -4.24 -6.37 -5.74
N LEU A 8 -3.26 -7.16 -5.28
CA LEU A 8 -2.14 -6.72 -4.44
C LEU A 8 -0.81 -7.20 -4.99
N ASN A 9 0.19 -6.31 -4.99
CA ASN A 9 1.55 -6.70 -5.31
C ASN A 9 2.20 -7.22 -4.01
N LEU A 10 2.80 -8.41 -4.06
CA LEU A 10 3.58 -8.98 -2.97
C LEU A 10 5.02 -9.08 -3.45
N LYS A 11 5.94 -8.35 -2.82
CA LYS A 11 7.38 -8.57 -3.03
C LYS A 11 7.84 -9.63 -2.04
N ALA A 12 8.59 -10.63 -2.52
CA ALA A 12 9.31 -11.53 -1.64
C ALA A 12 10.32 -10.73 -0.80
N SER A 13 10.31 -10.93 0.51
CA SER A 13 11.28 -10.33 1.43
C SER A 13 12.70 -10.79 1.05
N ARG A 14 13.58 -9.83 0.72
CA ARG A 14 15.03 -10.05 0.74
C ARG A 14 15.55 -9.79 2.15
N SER A 15 16.58 -10.54 2.52
CA SER A 15 17.37 -10.55 3.77
C SER A 15 17.49 -9.18 4.48
N PRO A 16 17.63 -9.16 5.82
CA PRO A 16 17.83 -7.92 6.56
C PRO A 16 19.09 -7.22 6.07
N GLU A 17 18.94 -5.97 5.63
CA GLU A 17 20.07 -5.04 5.58
C GLU A 17 20.48 -4.71 7.02
N PRO A 18 21.78 -4.53 7.33
CA PRO A 18 22.23 -4.21 8.67
C PRO A 18 21.54 -2.93 9.14
N GLN A 19 20.83 -3.01 10.26
CA GLN A 19 20.27 -1.84 10.92
C GLN A 19 21.42 -0.89 11.24
N ARG A 20 21.54 0.16 10.43
CA ARG A 20 22.41 1.30 10.71
C ARG A 20 21.82 1.98 11.93
N ALA A 21 22.48 1.84 13.07
CA ALA A 21 22.06 2.46 14.32
C ALA A 21 21.88 3.97 14.13
N SER A 22 20.76 4.49 14.63
CA SER A 22 20.44 5.91 14.66
C SER A 22 21.37 6.67 15.61
N PRO A 23 21.77 7.92 15.30
CA PRO A 23 22.45 8.81 16.25
C PRO A 23 21.54 9.15 17.46
N PRO A 24 22.11 9.57 18.61
CA PRO A 24 21.35 9.91 19.81
C PRO A 24 20.43 11.14 19.62
N CYS A 25 19.32 11.15 20.36
CA CYS A 25 18.28 12.17 20.35
C CYS A 25 18.82 13.58 20.64
N LEU A 26 18.39 14.56 19.84
CA LEU A 26 18.44 15.98 20.19
C LEU A 26 17.01 16.47 20.48
N PRO A 27 16.70 16.92 21.71
CA PRO A 27 15.56 17.80 21.98
C PRO A 27 16.01 19.27 22.20
N PRO A 28 15.11 20.27 22.02
CA PRO A 28 13.69 20.16 21.71
C PRO A 28 13.30 20.94 20.44
N VAL A 29 12.91 20.23 19.38
CA VAL A 29 11.81 20.70 18.53
C VAL A 29 11.00 19.47 18.08
N CYS A 30 9.89 19.21 18.74
CA CYS A 30 8.88 18.31 18.18
C CYS A 30 8.23 19.05 16.99
N ILE A 31 8.42 18.57 15.76
CA ILE A 31 7.76 19.13 14.58
C ILE A 31 6.52 18.30 14.29
N ASN A 32 5.34 18.91 14.37
CA ASN A 32 4.12 18.28 13.89
C ASN A 32 4.02 18.49 12.38
N LYS A 33 3.95 17.39 11.61
CA LYS A 33 3.82 17.40 10.15
C LYS A 33 2.39 17.07 9.76
N TYR A 34 1.77 17.92 8.95
CA TYR A 34 0.45 17.66 8.39
C TYR A 34 0.58 17.18 6.95
N PHE A 35 -0.09 16.07 6.64
CA PHE A 35 -0.04 15.43 5.32
C PHE A 35 -1.43 15.41 4.69
N SER A 36 -1.51 15.55 3.36
CA SER A 36 -2.77 15.45 2.61
C SER A 36 -2.63 14.68 1.30
N CYS A 37 -3.79 14.24 0.79
CA CYS A 37 -3.91 13.55 -0.47
C CYS A 37 -4.61 14.40 -1.53
N SER A 38 -4.44 14.04 -2.80
CA SER A 38 -5.17 14.66 -3.91
C SER A 38 -6.68 14.36 -3.80
N ARG A 39 -7.52 15.15 -4.47
CA ARG A 39 -8.96 14.86 -4.58
C ARG A 39 -9.16 13.43 -5.10
N ASP A 40 -10.13 12.72 -4.51
CA ASP A 40 -10.48 11.32 -4.79
C ASP A 40 -9.48 10.27 -4.27
N TRP A 41 -8.50 10.68 -3.46
CA TRP A 41 -7.60 9.78 -2.74
C TRP A 41 -7.91 9.80 -1.24
N LEU A 42 -7.95 8.64 -0.62
CA LEU A 42 -8.15 8.47 0.80
C LEU A 42 -6.81 8.47 1.53
N LEU A 43 -6.65 9.35 2.52
CA LEU A 43 -5.50 9.31 3.42
C LEU A 43 -5.71 8.16 4.43
N HIS A 44 -4.82 7.17 4.41
CA HIS A 44 -4.82 6.07 5.35
C HIS A 44 -3.42 5.88 5.93
N ARG A 45 -3.26 6.19 7.22
CA ARG A 45 -1.95 6.30 7.88
C ARG A 45 -1.07 7.28 7.07
N ASP A 46 0.12 6.87 6.68
CA ASP A 46 1.06 7.68 5.90
C ASP A 46 1.00 7.39 4.39
N LYS A 47 -0.17 7.01 3.88
CA LYS A 47 -0.37 6.64 2.47
C LYS A 47 -1.65 7.24 1.90
N CYS A 48 -1.60 7.70 0.66
CA CYS A 48 -2.77 8.03 -0.15
C CYS A 48 -3.20 6.82 -0.95
N ILE A 49 -4.47 6.43 -0.82
CA ILE A 49 -5.06 5.24 -1.41
C ILE A 49 -6.13 5.64 -2.42
N HIS A 50 -6.13 5.01 -3.60
CA HIS A 50 -7.15 5.23 -4.64
C HIS A 50 -7.62 3.89 -5.20
N PHE A 51 -8.94 3.71 -5.30
CA PHE A 51 -9.58 2.51 -5.82
C PHE A 51 -9.91 2.72 -7.31
N SER A 52 -9.70 1.70 -8.13
CA SER A 52 -10.16 1.73 -9.51
C SER A 52 -11.70 1.83 -9.56
N GLN A 53 -12.20 2.56 -10.55
CA GLN A 53 -13.65 2.67 -10.79
C GLN A 53 -14.15 1.49 -11.64
N ASP A 54 -13.27 0.93 -12.48
CA ASP A 54 -13.55 -0.20 -13.36
C ASP A 54 -12.66 -1.41 -13.03
N SER A 55 -13.04 -2.57 -13.56
CA SER A 55 -12.28 -3.82 -13.47
C SER A 55 -11.59 -4.16 -14.78
N HIS A 56 -10.38 -4.72 -14.72
CA HIS A 56 -9.60 -5.12 -15.87
C HIS A 56 -8.47 -6.08 -15.44
N ILE A 57 -7.80 -6.70 -16.41
CA ILE A 57 -6.57 -7.49 -16.21
C ILE A 57 -5.50 -6.74 -15.38
N TRP A 58 -4.71 -7.52 -14.64
CA TRP A 58 -3.65 -7.04 -13.73
C TRP A 58 -2.72 -5.97 -14.36
N LYS A 59 -2.27 -6.22 -15.60
CA LYS A 59 -1.32 -5.33 -16.30
C LYS A 59 -1.88 -3.93 -16.53
N ARG A 60 -3.19 -3.78 -16.68
CA ARG A 60 -3.82 -2.45 -16.85
C ARG A 60 -3.79 -1.66 -15.56
N GLY A 61 -4.06 -2.29 -14.43
CA GLY A 61 -3.99 -1.62 -13.14
C GLY A 61 -2.58 -1.12 -12.80
N LEU A 62 -1.54 -1.90 -13.15
CA LEU A 62 -0.15 -1.44 -13.04
C LEU A 62 0.10 -0.15 -13.83
N ALA A 63 -0.36 -0.10 -15.08
CA ALA A 63 -0.22 1.07 -15.92
C ALA A 63 -1.04 2.26 -15.40
N ASP A 64 -2.28 2.02 -14.96
CA ASP A 64 -3.17 3.06 -14.41
C ASP A 64 -2.60 3.70 -13.13
N CYS A 65 -2.03 2.91 -12.22
CA CYS A 65 -1.36 3.50 -11.06
C CYS A 65 -0.14 4.33 -11.47
N ALA A 66 0.66 3.85 -12.44
CA ALA A 66 1.82 4.58 -12.92
C ALA A 66 1.46 5.92 -13.57
N THR A 67 0.40 5.99 -14.37
CA THR A 67 -0.07 7.26 -14.97
C THR A 67 -0.57 8.26 -13.93
N LYS A 68 -1.05 7.77 -12.77
CA LYS A 68 -1.45 8.59 -11.62
C LYS A 68 -0.28 9.00 -10.70
N GLY A 69 0.96 8.70 -11.08
CA GLY A 69 2.15 8.93 -10.26
C GLY A 69 2.11 8.13 -8.96
N ALA A 70 1.50 6.95 -9.00
CA ALA A 70 1.32 6.07 -7.86
C ALA A 70 1.89 4.68 -8.16
N THR A 71 1.97 3.88 -7.11
CA THR A 71 2.35 2.48 -7.21
C THR A 71 1.13 1.62 -6.93
N PHE A 72 1.13 0.40 -7.44
CA PHE A 72 0.14 -0.57 -7.01
C PHE A 72 0.25 -0.83 -5.49
N LEU A 73 -0.86 -1.09 -4.79
CA LEU A 73 -0.79 -1.42 -3.36
C LEU A 73 0.16 -2.60 -3.17
N LEU A 74 1.26 -2.32 -2.49
CA LEU A 74 2.32 -3.26 -2.19
C LEU A 74 2.27 -3.53 -0.69
N ILE A 75 1.95 -4.77 -0.34
CA ILE A 75 2.14 -5.24 1.04
C ILE A 75 3.57 -5.78 1.13
N ARG A 76 4.38 -5.17 1.99
CA ARG A 76 5.84 -5.37 1.98
C ARG A 76 6.32 -6.50 2.87
N ASP A 77 5.58 -6.85 3.93
CA ASP A 77 6.01 -7.84 4.91
C ASP A 77 4.84 -8.53 5.64
N GLN A 78 5.20 -9.55 6.42
CA GLN A 78 4.27 -10.32 7.25
C GLN A 78 3.66 -9.47 8.38
N GLU A 79 4.31 -8.40 8.82
CA GLU A 79 3.80 -7.55 9.90
C GLU A 79 2.66 -6.65 9.40
N GLU A 80 2.77 -6.07 8.20
CA GLU A 80 1.71 -5.32 7.52
C GLU A 80 0.52 -6.24 7.21
N LEU A 81 0.77 -7.51 6.86
CA LEU A 81 -0.25 -8.56 6.71
C LEU A 81 -0.94 -8.91 8.03
N VAL A 82 -0.18 -9.11 9.11
CA VAL A 82 -0.70 -9.46 10.44
C VAL A 82 -1.45 -8.27 11.08
N SER A 83 -0.93 -7.05 10.96
CA SER A 83 -1.59 -5.80 11.36
C SER A 83 -2.91 -5.61 10.59
N SER A 84 -2.96 -6.05 9.33
CA SER A 84 -4.15 -6.01 8.49
C SER A 84 -5.04 -7.26 8.62
N ARG A 85 -4.70 -8.22 9.51
CA ARG A 85 -5.39 -9.51 9.71
C ARG A 85 -5.58 -10.33 8.43
N LEU A 86 -4.67 -10.17 7.46
CA LEU A 86 -4.69 -10.85 6.17
C LEU A 86 -4.03 -12.22 6.30
N GLN A 87 -4.74 -13.27 5.88
CA GLN A 87 -4.18 -14.60 5.76
C GLN A 87 -3.77 -14.84 4.30
N ILE A 88 -2.49 -15.12 4.06
CA ILE A 88 -2.02 -15.60 2.76
C ILE A 88 -2.27 -17.09 2.71
N THR A 89 -3.13 -17.52 1.79
CA THR A 89 -3.40 -18.92 1.53
C THR A 89 -3.16 -19.20 0.04
N GLY A 90 -2.17 -20.03 -0.27
CA GLY A 90 -1.84 -20.44 -1.63
C GLY A 90 -0.35 -20.37 -1.97
N GLU A 91 0.07 -21.21 -2.90
CA GLU A 91 1.43 -21.22 -3.46
C GLU A 91 1.54 -20.28 -4.66
N ALA A 92 2.70 -19.66 -4.85
CA ALA A 92 2.99 -18.85 -6.03
C ALA A 92 3.04 -19.76 -7.27
N LYS A 93 2.01 -19.68 -8.12
CA LYS A 93 1.94 -20.42 -9.38
C LYS A 93 2.33 -19.53 -10.56
N LYS A 94 2.81 -20.15 -11.64
CA LYS A 94 3.09 -19.44 -12.90
C LYS A 94 1.80 -18.75 -13.41
N ASP A 95 1.93 -17.51 -13.87
CA ASP A 95 0.83 -16.66 -14.38
C ASP A 95 -0.31 -16.39 -13.38
N SER A 96 -0.04 -16.63 -12.08
CA SER A 96 -0.95 -16.28 -10.99
C SER A 96 -0.54 -14.98 -10.30
N CYS A 97 -1.55 -14.20 -9.93
CA CYS A 97 -1.45 -12.93 -9.23
C CYS A 97 -2.23 -13.01 -7.91
N ALA A 98 -1.78 -12.27 -6.89
CA ALA A 98 -2.43 -12.25 -5.60
C ALA A 98 -3.58 -11.23 -5.58
N ALA A 99 -4.75 -11.68 -5.16
CA ALA A 99 -5.89 -10.82 -4.93
C ALA A 99 -6.42 -10.99 -3.50
N VAL A 100 -6.94 -9.91 -2.95
CA VAL A 100 -7.57 -9.82 -1.63
C VAL A 100 -9.07 -9.69 -1.79
N SER A 101 -9.80 -10.42 -0.95
CA SER A 101 -11.24 -10.27 -0.78
C SER A 101 -11.55 -10.37 0.69
N LYS A 102 -12.21 -9.34 1.23
CA LYS A 102 -12.37 -9.13 2.68
C LYS A 102 -11.00 -9.14 3.36
N ASN A 103 -10.69 -10.17 4.13
CA ASN A 103 -9.45 -10.30 4.90
C ASN A 103 -8.60 -11.50 4.45
N LYS A 104 -8.81 -11.99 3.23
CA LYS A 104 -8.13 -13.18 2.71
C LYS A 104 -7.42 -12.86 1.41
N VAL A 105 -6.19 -13.36 1.29
CA VAL A 105 -5.42 -13.29 0.04
C VAL A 105 -5.52 -14.65 -0.65
N PHE A 106 -5.89 -14.63 -1.92
CA PHE A 106 -6.02 -15.79 -2.78
C PHE A 106 -5.19 -15.61 -4.05
N SER A 107 -4.74 -16.73 -4.62
CA SER A 107 -4.14 -16.79 -5.95
C SER A 107 -5.25 -16.74 -7.01
N ASP A 108 -5.14 -15.85 -7.99
CA ASP A 108 -6.02 -15.73 -9.16
C ASP A 108 -5.19 -15.65 -10.44
N ALA A 109 -5.79 -15.85 -11.61
CA ALA A 109 -5.09 -15.63 -12.87
C ALA A 109 -4.81 -14.13 -13.06
N CYS A 110 -3.61 -13.76 -13.51
CA CYS A 110 -3.28 -12.36 -13.80
C CYS A 110 -4.14 -11.76 -14.95
N ALA A 111 -4.74 -12.61 -15.78
CA ALA A 111 -5.65 -12.23 -16.86
C ALA A 111 -7.10 -12.05 -16.41
N SER A 112 -7.46 -12.37 -15.17
CA SER A 112 -8.81 -12.15 -14.65
C SER A 112 -9.11 -10.65 -14.52
N HIS A 113 -10.34 -10.26 -14.79
CA HIS A 113 -10.79 -8.87 -14.62
C HIS A 113 -11.14 -8.63 -13.16
N ASN A 114 -10.36 -7.80 -12.46
CA ASN A 114 -10.74 -7.34 -11.13
C ASN A 114 -10.34 -5.88 -10.94
N MET A 115 -10.75 -5.32 -9.80
CA MET A 115 -10.37 -3.97 -9.41
C MET A 115 -8.97 -3.93 -8.82
N TRP A 116 -8.41 -2.73 -8.71
CA TRP A 116 -7.09 -2.51 -8.14
C TRP A 116 -7.05 -1.31 -7.19
N ILE A 117 -6.01 -1.29 -6.36
CA ILE A 117 -5.69 -0.15 -5.50
C ILE A 117 -4.34 0.42 -5.90
N CYS A 118 -4.30 1.74 -6.03
CA CYS A 118 -3.08 2.51 -6.13
C CYS A 118 -2.74 3.14 -4.77
N GLN A 119 -1.46 3.17 -4.42
CA GLN A 119 -0.91 3.86 -3.25
C GLN A 119 0.23 4.81 -3.65
N LYS A 120 0.32 5.94 -2.95
CA LYS A 120 1.47 6.85 -3.00
C LYS A 120 1.65 7.56 -1.67
N GLU A 121 2.81 8.18 -1.48
CA GLU A 121 3.06 9.00 -0.29
C GLU A 121 2.20 10.26 -0.31
N PRO A 122 1.69 10.71 0.85
CA PRO A 122 0.93 11.94 0.95
C PRO A 122 1.86 13.15 0.84
N LYS A 123 1.29 14.28 0.41
CA LYS A 123 2.03 15.52 0.29
C LYS A 123 2.10 16.22 1.64
N LEU A 124 3.28 16.67 2.03
CA LEU A 124 3.46 17.55 3.17
C LEU A 124 2.75 18.88 2.90
N VAL A 125 1.90 19.29 3.83
CA VAL A 125 1.09 20.52 3.74
C VAL A 125 1.61 21.58 4.68
N SER A 126 1.98 21.21 5.90
CA SER A 126 2.54 22.13 6.88
C SER A 126 3.43 21.41 7.88
N GLU A 127 4.38 22.17 8.43
CA GLU A 127 5.22 21.78 9.54
C GLU A 127 5.11 22.85 10.61
N THR A 128 4.74 22.47 11.83
CA THR A 128 4.65 23.40 12.96
C THR A 128 5.55 22.94 14.08
N VAL A 129 6.32 23.86 14.62
CA VAL A 129 7.09 23.69 15.86
C VAL A 129 6.06 23.55 16.99
N CYS A 130 6.07 22.41 17.69
CA CYS A 130 5.37 22.28 18.95
C CYS A 130 6.11 23.16 19.94
N ASN A 131 5.54 24.32 20.25
CA ASN A 131 6.02 25.13 21.36
C ASN A 131 5.58 24.42 22.64
N ASP A 132 6.53 23.97 23.46
CA ASP A 132 6.25 23.57 24.84
C ASP A 132 5.62 24.79 25.55
N SER A 133 4.35 24.68 25.93
CA SER A 133 3.66 25.65 26.80
C SER A 133 3.83 25.26 28.26
#